data_AF-A0A1G5XH13-F1
#
_entry.id   AF-A0A1G5XH13-F1
#
_cell.length_a   1.000
_cell.length_b   1.000
_cell.length_c   1.000
_cell.angle_alpha   90.00
_cell.angle_beta   90.00
_cell.angle_gamma   90.00
#
_symmetry.space_group_name_H-M   'P 1'
#
loop_
_entity.id
_entity.type
_entity.pdbx_description
1 polymer ?
#
loop_
_entity_poly.entity_id
_entity_poly.type
_entity_poly.pdbx_seq_one_letter_code
_entity_poly.pdbx_strand_id
1 'polypeptide(L)'
;MEPYAIIDESSFPIVRIGFTGNKSTDENFQTYLDQTKACYRNEKRLSIIFDASKASIPSLSQQKMQASWLRENKDLMQHYCAGTAYIIPNAAIRAILKMIFSLQ
;
A
#
# COMPACT_ATOMS: atom_id res chain seq x y z
N MET A 1 -0.97 7.37 -17.51
CA MET A 1 -1.03 5.96 -17.07
C MET A 1 -2.15 5.81 -16.07
N GLU A 2 -2.90 4.71 -16.13
CA GLU A 2 -3.97 4.45 -15.18
C GLU A 2 -3.40 4.16 -13.77
N PRO A 3 -3.89 4.83 -12.70
CA PRO A 3 -3.34 4.68 -11.36
C PRO A 3 -3.63 3.28 -10.82
N TYR A 4 -2.64 2.67 -10.14
CA TYR A 4 -2.82 1.39 -9.46
C TYR A 4 -3.64 1.53 -8.17
N ALA A 5 -3.45 2.65 -7.47
CA ALA A 5 -4.21 3.03 -6.29
C ALA A 5 -4.47 4.54 -6.28
N ILE A 6 -5.52 4.96 -5.57
CA ILE A 6 -5.85 6.35 -5.30
C ILE A 6 -5.65 6.58 -3.80
N ILE A 7 -4.94 7.64 -3.45
CA ILE A 7 -4.73 8.06 -2.06
C ILE A 7 -5.66 9.23 -1.74
N ASP A 8 -6.44 9.06 -0.69
CA ASP A 8 -7.33 10.07 -0.14
C ASP A 8 -6.86 10.46 1.27
N GLU A 9 -6.39 11.70 1.39
CA GLU A 9 -5.96 12.32 2.65
C GLU A 9 -7.01 13.30 3.22
N SER A 10 -8.21 13.39 2.62
CA SER A 10 -9.25 14.36 3.02
C SER A 10 -9.72 14.23 4.47
N SER A 11 -9.52 13.05 5.07
CA SER A 11 -9.92 12.68 6.43
C SER A 11 -8.73 12.49 7.38
N PHE A 12 -7.59 13.14 7.11
CA PHE A 12 -6.40 13.08 7.97
C PHE A 12 -6.76 13.28 9.47
N PRO A 13 -6.27 12.44 10.40
CA PRO A 13 -5.12 11.53 10.30
C PRO A 13 -5.43 10.14 9.74
N ILE A 14 -6.61 9.92 9.17
CA ILE A 14 -6.95 8.67 8.47
C ILE A 14 -6.69 8.86 6.98
N VAL A 15 -5.76 8.09 6.44
CA VAL A 15 -5.47 8.03 5.00
C VAL A 15 -6.10 6.79 4.41
N ARG A 16 -6.84 6.93 3.31
CA ARG A 16 -7.40 5.79 2.58
C ARG A 16 -6.64 5.58 1.27
N ILE A 17 -6.15 4.37 1.07
CA ILE A 17 -5.51 3.93 -0.16
C ILE A 17 -6.44 2.90 -0.83
N GLY A 18 -7.13 3.32 -1.87
CA GLY A 18 -8.07 2.47 -2.63
C GLY A 18 -7.44 1.95 -3.91
N PHE A 19 -7.30 0.62 -4.03
CA PHE A 19 -6.83 0.00 -5.27
C PHE A 19 -7.92 0.09 -6.35
N THR A 20 -7.52 0.40 -7.58
CA THR A 20 -8.46 0.77 -8.66
C THR A 20 -8.97 -0.42 -9.46
N GLY A 21 -8.21 -1.52 -9.47
CA GLY A 21 -8.41 -2.68 -10.34
C GLY A 21 -7.76 -2.57 -11.70
N ASN A 22 -7.08 -1.45 -11.95
CA ASN A 22 -6.26 -1.29 -13.14
C ASN A 22 -5.13 -2.32 -13.16
N LYS A 23 -4.73 -2.74 -14.36
CA LYS A 23 -3.59 -3.65 -14.54
C LYS A 23 -2.34 -2.99 -13.96
N SER A 24 -1.61 -3.73 -13.14
CA SER A 24 -0.35 -3.25 -12.57
C SER A 24 0.76 -3.25 -13.63
N THR A 25 1.48 -2.15 -13.70
CA THR A 25 2.76 -1.99 -14.38
C THR A 25 3.78 -1.57 -13.35
N ASP A 26 5.07 -1.80 -13.60
CA ASP A 26 6.08 -1.43 -12.60
C ASP A 26 6.07 0.09 -12.34
N GLU A 27 5.70 0.90 -13.35
CA GLU A 27 5.59 2.36 -13.23
C GLU A 27 4.39 2.82 -12.37
N ASN A 28 3.16 2.31 -12.60
CA ASN A 28 2.03 2.69 -11.73
C ASN A 28 2.13 2.10 -10.33
N PHE A 29 2.82 0.97 -10.20
CA PHE A 29 3.08 0.34 -8.92
C PHE A 29 4.12 1.14 -8.12
N GLN A 30 5.22 1.59 -8.76
CA GLN A 30 6.18 2.49 -8.13
C GLN A 30 5.52 3.80 -7.70
N THR A 31 4.68 4.37 -8.56
CA THR A 31 3.90 5.58 -8.22
C THR A 31 3.07 5.38 -6.96
N TYR A 32 2.39 4.24 -6.83
CA TYR A 32 1.65 3.88 -5.62
C TYR A 32 2.55 3.82 -4.37
N LEU A 33 3.72 3.19 -4.46
CA LEU A 33 4.67 3.08 -3.36
C LEU A 33 5.20 4.46 -2.92
N ASP A 34 5.53 5.32 -3.89
CA ASP A 34 6.02 6.67 -3.64
C ASP A 34 4.96 7.56 -3.00
N GLN A 35 3.72 7.50 -3.51
CA GLN A 35 2.60 8.24 -2.93
C GLN A 35 2.25 7.74 -1.52
N THR A 36 2.35 6.43 -1.27
CA THR A 36 2.16 5.85 0.08
C THR A 36 3.21 6.38 1.05
N LYS A 37 4.47 6.49 0.61
CA LYS A 37 5.54 7.09 1.41
C LYS A 37 5.29 8.59 1.66
N ALA A 38 4.79 9.31 0.66
CA ALA A 38 4.49 10.73 0.75
C ALA A 38 3.40 11.08 1.79
N CYS A 39 2.59 10.11 2.21
CA CYS A 39 1.64 10.28 3.33
C CYS A 39 2.35 10.65 4.65
N TYR A 40 3.61 10.24 4.81
CA TYR A 40 4.42 10.51 6.00
C TYR A 40 5.21 11.83 5.93
N ARG A 41 5.09 12.62 4.85
CA ARG A 41 5.90 13.83 4.60
C ARG A 41 5.86 14.88 5.71
N ASN A 42 4.78 14.91 6.48
CA ASN A 42 4.57 15.89 7.54
C ASN A 42 5.02 15.39 8.93
N GLU A 43 5.57 14.18 9.02
CA GLU A 43 6.05 13.57 10.29
C GLU A 43 4.98 13.58 11.40
N LYS A 44 3.72 13.42 10.99
CA LYS A 44 2.57 13.32 11.90
C LYS A 44 2.11 11.87 11.98
N ARG A 45 1.63 11.49 13.16
CA ARG A 45 1.00 10.19 13.34
C ARG A 45 -0.24 10.07 12.45
N LEU A 46 -0.36 8.94 11.76
CA LEU A 46 -1.45 8.64 10.85
C LEU A 46 -1.88 7.18 10.96
N SER A 47 -3.07 6.86 10.46
CA SER A 47 -3.51 5.48 10.24
C SER A 47 -3.88 5.28 8.78
N ILE A 48 -3.55 4.11 8.21
CA ILE A 48 -3.82 3.82 6.81
C ILE A 48 -4.87 2.74 6.67
N ILE A 49 -5.89 2.99 5.84
CA ILE A 49 -6.84 1.98 5.37
C ILE A 49 -6.45 1.59 3.95
N PHE A 50 -6.03 0.35 3.76
CA PHE A 50 -5.84 -0.23 2.43
C PHE A 50 -7.12 -0.94 1.98
N ASP A 51 -7.81 -0.35 1.00
CA ASP A 51 -9.01 -0.93 0.39
C ASP A 51 -8.65 -1.68 -0.89
N ALA A 52 -8.53 -3.00 -0.74
CA ALA A 52 -8.25 -3.95 -1.80
C ALA A 52 -9.51 -4.61 -2.38
N SER A 53 -10.68 -4.00 -2.20
CA SER A 53 -11.95 -4.51 -2.77
C SER A 53 -11.92 -4.65 -4.29
N LYS A 54 -11.16 -3.78 -4.97
CA LYS A 54 -10.95 -3.82 -6.42
C LYS A 54 -9.51 -4.17 -6.80
N ALA A 55 -8.66 -4.62 -5.89
CA ALA A 55 -7.25 -4.84 -6.21
C ALA A 55 -7.05 -5.86 -7.34
N SER A 56 -6.20 -5.51 -8.31
CA SER A 56 -5.67 -6.47 -9.27
C SER A 56 -4.51 -7.25 -8.65
N ILE A 57 -4.23 -8.45 -9.18
CA ILE A 57 -3.15 -9.30 -8.66
C ILE A 57 -1.80 -8.72 -9.13
N PRO A 58 -0.90 -8.31 -8.20
CA PRO A 58 0.41 -7.83 -8.58
C PRO A 58 1.28 -8.97 -9.11
N SER A 59 2.14 -8.67 -10.08
CA SER A 59 3.13 -9.61 -10.62
C SER A 59 4.15 -10.01 -9.54
N LEU A 60 4.91 -11.09 -9.78
CA LEU A 60 6.00 -11.47 -8.86
C LEU A 60 7.06 -10.36 -8.70
N SER A 61 7.32 -9.58 -9.75
CA SER A 61 8.22 -8.42 -9.68
C SER A 61 7.69 -7.39 -8.68
N GLN A 62 6.41 -7.04 -8.79
CA GLN A 62 5.74 -6.06 -7.94
C GLN A 62 5.58 -6.53 -6.49
N GLN A 63 5.34 -7.83 -6.27
CA GLN A 63 5.35 -8.41 -4.93
C GLN A 63 6.72 -8.23 -4.25
N LYS A 64 7.83 -8.40 -4.99
CA LYS A 64 9.18 -8.11 -4.51
C LYS A 64 9.41 -6.61 -4.27
N MET A 65 8.94 -5.75 -5.16
CA MET A 65 9.00 -4.29 -4.98
C MET A 65 8.31 -3.87 -3.67
N GLN A 66 7.12 -4.40 -3.41
CA GLN A 66 6.39 -4.10 -2.19
C GLN A 66 7.09 -4.63 -0.93
N ALA A 67 7.64 -5.85 -0.97
CA ALA A 67 8.40 -6.41 0.14
C ALA A 67 9.66 -5.57 0.45
N SER A 68 10.43 -5.18 -0.59
CA SER A 68 11.58 -4.28 -0.43
C SER A 68 11.18 -2.94 0.16
N TRP A 69 10.10 -2.33 -0.34
CA TRP A 69 9.60 -1.05 0.16
C TRP A 69 9.20 -1.14 1.64
N LEU A 70 8.52 -2.21 2.05
CA LEU A 70 8.15 -2.42 3.46
C LEU A 70 9.38 -2.49 4.37
N ARG A 71 10.41 -3.23 3.94
CA ARG A 71 11.68 -3.35 4.66
C ARG A 71 12.42 -2.02 4.75
N GLU A 72 12.51 -1.28 3.65
CA GLU A 72 13.22 0.00 3.55
C GLU A 72 12.55 1.13 4.34
N ASN A 73 11.23 1.08 4.51
CA ASN A 73 10.46 2.12 5.20
C ASN A 73 9.96 1.66 6.58
N LYS A 74 10.47 0.55 7.11
CA LYS A 74 10.05 -0.06 8.37
C LYS A 74 10.10 0.92 9.54
N ASP A 75 11.23 1.60 9.72
CA ASP A 75 11.43 2.54 10.84
C ASP A 75 10.48 3.74 10.75
N LEU A 76 10.32 4.30 9.54
CA LEU A 76 9.36 5.38 9.27
C LEU A 76 7.94 4.97 9.66
N MET A 77 7.52 3.78 9.23
CA MET A 77 6.19 3.25 9.55
C MET A 77 6.04 2.97 11.05
N GLN A 78 7.04 2.35 11.70
CA GLN A 78 6.98 2.06 13.14
C GLN A 78 6.90 3.33 13.99
N HIS A 79 7.49 4.44 13.53
CA HIS A 79 7.49 5.70 14.26
C HIS A 79 6.16 6.47 14.09
N TYR A 80 5.63 6.54 12.87
CA TYR A 80 4.50 7.42 12.53
C TYR A 80 3.17 6.70 12.27
N CYS A 81 3.17 5.42 11.89
CA CYS A 81 1.94 4.70 11.64
C CYS A 81 1.34 4.20 12.96
N ALA A 82 0.22 4.79 13.37
CA ALA A 82 -0.52 4.37 14.56
C ALA A 82 -1.25 3.03 14.34
N GLY A 83 -1.49 2.64 13.09
CA GLY A 83 -2.10 1.38 12.74
C GLY A 83 -2.53 1.30 11.28
N THR A 84 -2.75 0.07 10.82
CA THR A 84 -3.18 -0.22 9.45
C THR A 84 -4.39 -1.14 9.45
N ALA A 85 -5.41 -0.81 8.65
CA ALA A 85 -6.56 -1.67 8.41
C ALA A 85 -6.58 -2.13 6.94
N TYR A 86 -6.98 -3.38 6.70
CA TYR A 86 -7.06 -3.97 5.37
C TYR A 86 -8.48 -4.44 5.05
N ILE A 87 -9.05 -3.93 3.96
CA ILE A 87 -10.31 -4.41 3.39
C ILE A 87 -9.96 -5.31 2.20
N ILE A 88 -9.94 -6.62 2.41
CA ILE A 88 -9.52 -7.60 1.40
C ILE A 88 -10.63 -8.66 1.24
N PRO A 89 -11.59 -8.51 0.32
CA PRO A 89 -12.58 -9.54 0.08
C PRO A 89 -11.98 -10.76 -0.65
N ASN A 90 -11.02 -10.55 -1.56
CA ASN A 90 -10.43 -11.60 -2.39
C ASN A 90 -9.42 -12.48 -1.61
N ALA A 91 -9.66 -13.80 -1.56
CA ALA A 91 -8.81 -14.76 -0.84
C ALA A 91 -7.39 -14.89 -1.42
N ALA A 92 -7.22 -14.79 -2.74
CA ALA A 92 -5.91 -14.85 -3.38
C ALA A 92 -5.06 -13.62 -3.02
N ILE A 93 -5.65 -12.42 -3.08
CA ILE A 93 -4.98 -11.18 -2.65
C ILE A 93 -4.59 -11.28 -1.16
N ARG A 94 -5.46 -11.82 -0.32
CA ARG A 94 -5.18 -12.05 1.10
C ARG A 94 -3.98 -12.98 1.31
N ALA A 95 -3.87 -14.05 0.52
CA ALA A 95 -2.76 -14.99 0.59
C ALA A 95 -1.43 -14.33 0.15
N ILE A 96 -1.45 -13.56 -0.93
CA ILE A 96 -0.29 -12.80 -1.41
C ILE A 96 0.20 -11.81 -0.35
N LEU A 97 -0.70 -11.03 0.25
CA LEU A 97 -0.36 -10.08 1.31
C LEU A 97 0.27 -10.76 2.54
N LYS A 98 -0.27 -11.91 2.95
CA LYS A 98 0.34 -12.71 4.03
C LYS A 98 1.77 -13.15 3.69
N MET A 99 2.00 -13.57 2.44
CA MET A 99 3.33 -13.94 1.98
C MET A 99 4.28 -12.74 1.99
N ILE A 100 3.86 -11.59 1.46
CA ILE A 100 4.66 -10.35 1.49
C ILE A 100 5.04 -9.98 2.93
N PHE A 101 4.09 -10.04 3.87
CA PHE A 101 4.37 -9.74 5.28
C PHE A 101 5.27 -10.76 6.00
N SER A 102 5.44 -11.96 5.45
CA SER A 102 6.41 -12.93 5.99
C SER A 102 7.85 -12.64 5.55
N LEU A 103 8.05 -11.75 4.58
CA LEU A 103 9.34 -11.43 3.97
C LEU A 103 9.95 -10.10 4.44
N GLN A 104 9.25 -9.34 5.31
CA GLN A 104 9.64 -8.01 5.80
C GLN A 104 10.29 -8.03 7.21
#